data_AF-A0A399IB61-F1
#
_entry.id   AF-A0A399IB61-F1
#
_cell.length_a   1.000
_cell.length_b   1.000
_cell.length_c   1.000
_cell.angle_alpha   90.00
_cell.angle_beta   90.00
_cell.angle_gamma   90.00
#
_symmetry.space_group_name_H-M   'P 1'
#
loop_
_entity.id
_entity.type
_entity.pdbx_description
1 polymer ?
#
loop_
_entity_poly.entity_id
_entity_poly.type
_entity_poly.pdbx_seq_one_letter_code
_entity_poly.pdbx_strand_id
1 'polypeptide(L)'
;MWRRFAYLTMAGLISFALSGCLVAESKYVKKVEEADNLTKELTDLTQKYEKLTADNAALQAEYAKLSGVATSLTKDKMELEQVLKAKSDTLSRNISDLRQKVSDLEAENAKLKEDIVTIQKVKEEKVKEVSGTYEQLLENMKSEIAQGQVTISELKGKLTVNMEAAILFDSGKADVKPDGIAILHKMIDTLKAVKDKAIRIEGHTDNVQITGALTKQFATNWELSAARAINVTKYLQQQGIDPAILSAAAFSEYKPVADNSTKEGRAKNRRIEITLVAKD
;
A
#
# COMPACT_ATOMS: atom_id res chain seq x y z
N MET A 1 136.65 81.61 18.38
CA MET A 1 137.25 82.59 17.44
C MET A 1 136.25 82.87 16.33
N TRP A 2 135.94 84.16 16.13
CA TRP A 2 135.46 84.85 14.90
C TRP A 2 134.14 84.40 14.24
N ARG A 3 133.18 85.26 13.84
CA ARG A 3 132.92 86.74 13.83
C ARG A 3 131.39 86.89 13.55
N ARG A 4 130.57 87.59 14.36
CA ARG A 4 130.11 89.01 14.26
C ARG A 4 129.67 89.44 12.83
N PHE A 5 128.47 89.96 12.55
CA PHE A 5 127.85 91.27 12.90
C PHE A 5 126.37 91.22 12.43
N ALA A 6 125.31 91.58 13.20
CA ALA A 6 124.81 92.91 13.61
C ALA A 6 124.41 93.80 12.40
N TYR A 7 123.22 94.42 12.26
CA TYR A 7 122.46 95.32 13.14
C TYR A 7 121.11 95.76 12.49
N LEU A 8 120.10 96.14 13.32
CA LEU A 8 119.10 97.27 13.21
C LEU A 8 118.22 97.39 11.93
N THR A 9 116.93 97.74 11.88
CA THR A 9 116.00 98.68 12.59
C THR A 9 114.52 98.29 12.25
N MET A 10 113.59 98.13 13.19
CA MET A 10 112.53 99.08 13.64
C MET A 10 111.45 99.56 12.60
N ALA A 11 110.19 99.27 12.97
CA ALA A 11 108.91 99.98 12.71
C ALA A 11 108.07 99.69 11.45
N GLY A 12 106.84 99.23 11.70
CA GLY A 12 105.71 99.13 10.78
C GLY A 12 104.45 98.61 11.49
N LEU A 13 103.95 99.36 12.47
CA LEU A 13 102.72 99.12 13.24
C LEU A 13 101.46 99.37 12.40
N ILE A 14 100.47 98.48 12.58
CA ILE A 14 99.02 98.66 12.39
C ILE A 14 98.55 98.85 10.95
N SER A 15 98.14 97.73 10.35
CA SER A 15 97.04 97.71 9.40
C SER A 15 96.32 96.36 9.49
N PHE A 16 95.12 96.45 10.06
CA PHE A 16 93.96 95.58 9.85
C PHE A 16 93.90 94.23 10.58
N ALA A 17 93.32 94.32 11.77
CA ALA A 17 92.61 93.28 12.51
C ALA A 17 91.38 92.71 11.76
N LEU A 18 91.56 92.08 10.59
CA LEU A 18 90.43 91.47 9.83
C LEU A 18 90.68 90.07 9.25
N SER A 19 91.86 89.45 9.41
CA SER A 19 92.11 88.11 8.82
C SER A 19 91.82 86.94 9.77
N GLY A 20 91.53 87.22 11.05
CA GLY A 20 91.32 86.20 12.09
C GLY A 20 89.92 85.57 12.14
N CYS A 21 88.96 86.05 11.33
CA CYS A 21 87.55 85.55 11.35
C CYS A 21 87.19 84.59 10.20
N LEU A 22 87.94 84.56 9.09
CA LEU A 22 87.49 83.90 7.84
C LEU A 22 87.73 82.38 7.80
N VAL A 23 88.63 81.82 8.63
CA VAL A 23 88.97 80.39 8.57
C VAL A 23 88.04 79.51 9.42
N ALA A 24 87.44 80.06 10.49
CA ALA A 24 86.46 79.35 11.32
C ALA A 24 85.08 79.20 10.63
N GLU A 25 84.71 80.17 9.80
CA GLU A 25 83.48 80.15 8.98
C GLU A 25 83.43 78.94 8.03
N SER A 26 84.53 78.57 7.37
CA SER A 26 84.51 77.47 6.36
C SER A 26 84.27 76.07 6.95
N LYS A 27 84.78 75.80 8.17
CA LYS A 27 84.55 74.52 8.87
C LYS A 27 83.17 74.49 9.53
N TYR A 28 82.70 75.63 10.04
CA TYR A 28 81.36 75.77 10.59
C TYR A 28 80.29 75.56 9.52
N VAL A 29 80.43 76.20 8.35
CA VAL A 29 79.51 76.05 7.21
C VAL A 29 79.42 74.60 6.73
N LYS A 30 80.54 73.87 6.62
CA LYS A 30 80.52 72.43 6.27
C LYS A 30 79.81 71.56 7.30
N LYS A 31 79.96 71.86 8.59
CA LYS A 31 79.26 71.14 9.67
C LYS A 31 77.76 71.45 9.71
N VAL A 32 77.38 72.68 9.36
CA VAL A 32 75.98 73.07 9.17
C VAL A 32 75.38 72.34 7.97
N GLU A 33 76.08 72.27 6.84
CA GLU A 33 75.64 71.52 5.65
C GLU A 33 75.51 70.01 5.91
N GLU A 34 76.47 69.42 6.63
CA GLU A 34 76.37 68.02 7.10
C GLU A 34 75.18 67.82 8.04
N ALA A 35 74.91 68.75 8.96
CA ALA A 35 73.77 68.68 9.87
C ALA A 35 72.43 68.83 9.13
N ASP A 36 72.35 69.71 8.14
CA ASP A 36 71.17 69.89 7.28
C ASP A 36 70.91 68.65 6.43
N ASN A 37 71.96 68.03 5.87
CA ASN A 37 71.84 66.79 5.11
C ASN A 37 71.43 65.61 6.01
N LEU A 38 72.02 65.48 7.21
CA LEU A 38 71.57 64.49 8.20
C LEU A 38 70.12 64.72 8.60
N THR A 39 69.70 65.97 8.77
CA THR A 39 68.32 66.31 9.13
C THR A 39 67.36 65.88 8.02
N LYS A 40 67.71 66.13 6.75
CA LYS A 40 66.93 65.66 5.59
C LYS A 40 66.83 64.13 5.54
N GLU A 41 67.95 63.44 5.73
CA GLU A 41 67.97 61.97 5.78
C GLU A 41 67.13 61.43 6.94
N LEU A 42 67.17 62.08 8.11
CA LEU A 42 66.40 61.69 9.28
C LEU A 42 64.90 61.94 9.08
N THR A 43 64.52 63.05 8.41
CA THR A 43 63.12 63.29 8.02
C THR A 43 62.64 62.27 6.98
N ASP A 44 63.44 61.95 5.97
CA ASP A 44 63.09 60.96 4.94
C ASP A 44 62.96 59.56 5.55
N LEU A 45 63.86 59.20 6.47
CA LEU A 45 63.82 57.92 7.18
C LEU A 45 62.62 57.84 8.12
N THR A 46 62.28 58.94 8.79
CA THR A 46 61.08 59.03 9.64
C THR A 46 59.82 58.85 8.81
N GLN A 47 59.71 59.54 7.65
CA GLN A 47 58.57 59.39 6.75
C GLN A 47 58.45 57.96 6.19
N LYS A 48 59.59 57.32 5.86
CA LYS A 48 59.61 55.90 5.46
C LYS A 48 59.17 54.97 6.59
N TYR A 49 59.61 55.22 7.82
CA TYR A 49 59.21 54.44 8.98
C TYR A 49 57.71 54.57 9.24
N GLU A 50 57.17 55.79 9.22
CA GLU A 50 55.73 56.05 9.37
C GLU A 50 54.92 55.33 8.28
N LYS A 51 55.32 55.44 7.01
CA LYS A 51 54.67 54.71 5.91
C LYS A 51 54.72 53.20 6.13
N LEU A 52 55.88 52.66 6.48
CA LEU A 52 56.06 51.22 6.70
C LEU A 52 55.21 50.72 7.89
N THR A 53 55.07 51.53 8.95
CA THR A 53 54.20 51.21 10.07
C THR A 53 52.72 51.22 9.69
N ALA A 54 52.28 52.17 8.86
CA ALA A 54 50.92 52.22 8.34
C ALA A 54 50.61 51.03 7.41
N ASP A 55 51.54 50.69 6.51
CA ASP A 55 51.42 49.54 5.61
C ASP A 55 51.36 48.22 6.41
N ASN A 56 52.17 48.08 7.47
CA ASN A 56 52.14 46.90 8.34
C ASN A 56 50.82 46.79 9.12
N ALA A 57 50.31 47.91 9.64
CA ALA A 57 49.00 47.93 10.30
C ALA A 57 47.86 47.54 9.33
N ALA A 58 47.90 48.03 8.09
CA ALA A 58 46.95 47.66 7.05
C ALA A 58 47.04 46.16 6.69
N LEU A 59 48.26 45.63 6.55
CA LEU A 59 48.50 44.22 6.25
C LEU A 59 48.03 43.31 7.40
N GLN A 60 48.22 43.73 8.65
CA GLN A 60 47.72 43.00 9.83
C GLN A 60 46.18 42.97 9.87
N ALA A 61 45.53 44.09 9.52
CA ALA A 61 44.07 44.14 9.44
C ALA A 61 43.52 43.24 8.31
N GLU A 62 44.18 43.21 7.16
CA GLU A 62 43.82 42.33 6.05
C GLU A 62 44.04 40.85 6.40
N TYR A 63 45.17 40.52 7.04
CA TYR A 63 45.45 39.18 7.55
C TYR A 63 44.39 38.71 8.55
N ALA A 64 44.01 39.57 9.50
CA ALA A 64 42.95 39.26 10.46
C ALA A 64 41.61 38.97 9.77
N LYS A 65 41.25 39.75 8.74
CA LYS A 65 40.04 39.53 7.94
C LYS A 65 40.11 38.20 7.17
N LEU A 66 41.21 37.94 6.47
CA LEU A 66 41.42 36.70 5.72
C LEU A 66 41.41 35.47 6.64
N SER A 67 42.07 35.55 7.79
CA SER A 67 42.06 34.50 8.81
C SER A 67 40.65 34.23 9.34
N GLY A 68 39.83 35.27 9.54
CA GLY A 68 38.43 35.13 9.93
C GLY A 68 37.60 34.41 8.87
N VAL A 69 37.75 34.80 7.59
CA VAL A 69 37.07 34.15 6.46
C VAL A 69 37.49 32.69 6.32
N ALA A 70 38.80 32.39 6.42
CA ALA A 70 39.30 31.02 6.36
C ALA A 70 38.73 30.13 7.46
N THR A 71 38.58 30.67 8.67
CA THR A 71 37.97 29.95 9.81
C THR A 71 36.49 29.67 9.55
N SER A 72 35.73 30.66 9.05
CA SER A 72 34.32 30.47 8.68
C SER A 72 34.15 29.44 7.59
N LEU A 73 34.95 29.52 6.51
CA LEU A 73 34.87 28.59 5.40
C LEU A 73 35.21 27.16 5.81
N THR A 74 36.17 27.00 6.75
CA THR A 74 36.50 25.69 7.33
C THR A 74 35.32 25.12 8.11
N LYS A 75 34.64 25.95 8.90
CA LYS A 75 33.43 25.56 9.63
C LYS A 75 32.30 25.14 8.68
N ASP A 76 32.00 25.96 7.67
CA ASP A 76 30.93 25.67 6.70
C ASP A 76 31.23 24.39 5.92
N LYS A 77 32.50 24.15 5.56
CA LYS A 77 32.93 22.90 4.92
C LYS A 77 32.69 21.69 5.82
N MET A 78 33.04 21.78 7.10
CA MET A 78 32.82 20.70 8.07
C MET A 78 31.32 20.40 8.24
N GLU A 79 30.48 21.43 8.35
CA GLU A 79 29.03 21.26 8.43
C GLU A 79 28.46 20.61 7.16
N LEU A 80 28.91 21.04 5.99
CA LEU A 80 28.47 20.47 4.71
C LEU A 80 28.87 19.00 4.58
N GLU A 81 30.10 18.63 4.94
CA GLU A 81 30.58 17.24 4.94
C GLU A 81 29.76 16.37 5.89
N GLN A 82 29.41 16.88 7.07
CA GLN A 82 28.57 16.19 8.03
C GLN A 82 27.15 15.94 7.49
N VAL A 83 26.53 16.96 6.88
CA VAL A 83 25.21 16.84 6.27
C VAL A 83 25.22 15.85 5.11
N LEU A 84 26.25 15.91 4.25
CA LEU A 84 26.40 15.00 3.12
C LEU A 84 26.51 13.55 3.59
N LYS A 85 27.30 13.31 4.63
CA LYS A 85 27.45 11.99 5.25
C LYS A 85 26.12 11.48 5.83
N ALA A 86 25.43 12.30 6.62
CA ALA A 86 24.14 11.94 7.22
C ALA A 86 23.08 11.61 6.15
N LYS A 87 23.06 12.37 5.04
CA LYS A 87 22.15 12.14 3.92
C LYS A 87 22.50 10.87 3.15
N SER A 88 23.79 10.61 2.93
CA SER A 88 24.29 9.37 2.32
C SER A 88 23.89 8.14 3.15
N ASP A 89 24.06 8.20 4.46
CA ASP A 89 23.69 7.12 5.38
C ASP A 89 22.18 6.86 5.36
N THR A 90 21.38 7.93 5.38
CA THR A 90 19.91 7.85 5.31
C THR A 90 19.45 7.25 3.99
N LEU A 91 20.01 7.70 2.87
CA LEU A 91 19.65 7.19 1.55
C LEU A 91 20.03 5.71 1.41
N SER A 92 21.18 5.31 1.97
CA SER A 92 21.62 3.92 1.98
C SER A 92 20.67 3.01 2.78
N ARG A 93 20.19 3.47 3.94
CA ARG A 93 19.15 2.76 4.71
C ARG A 93 17.85 2.64 3.92
N ASN A 94 17.36 3.74 3.36
CA ASN A 94 16.13 3.74 2.56
C ASN A 94 16.24 2.79 1.35
N ILE A 95 17.39 2.74 0.66
CA ILE A 95 17.62 1.81 -0.45
C ILE A 95 17.56 0.36 0.04
N SER A 96 18.15 0.06 1.20
CA SER A 96 18.09 -1.27 1.81
C SER A 96 16.64 -1.66 2.14
N ASP A 97 15.90 -0.78 2.81
CA ASP A 97 14.51 -1.03 3.22
C ASP A 97 13.58 -1.19 2.02
N LEU A 98 13.76 -0.36 0.99
CA LEU A 98 12.98 -0.47 -0.26
C LEU A 98 13.31 -1.76 -1.00
N ARG A 99 14.57 -2.18 -1.06
CA ARG A 99 14.96 -3.47 -1.66
C ARG A 99 14.32 -4.64 -0.92
N GLN A 100 14.31 -4.60 0.41
CA GLN A 100 13.63 -5.63 1.21
C GLN A 100 12.14 -5.67 0.91
N LYS A 101 11.46 -4.51 0.92
CA LYS A 101 10.03 -4.42 0.58
C LYS A 101 9.70 -4.93 -0.82
N VAL A 102 10.53 -4.62 -1.82
CA VAL A 102 10.35 -5.13 -3.18
C VAL A 102 10.46 -6.65 -3.19
N SER A 103 11.47 -7.22 -2.52
CA SER A 103 11.63 -8.68 -2.41
C SER A 103 10.43 -9.34 -1.73
N ASP A 104 9.92 -8.76 -0.64
CA ASP A 104 8.78 -9.30 0.10
C ASP A 104 7.50 -9.25 -0.74
N LEU A 105 7.26 -8.12 -1.42
CA LEU A 105 6.11 -7.96 -2.33
C LEU A 105 6.19 -8.86 -3.55
N GLU A 106 7.38 -9.12 -4.09
CA GLU A 106 7.57 -10.07 -5.18
C GLU A 106 7.24 -11.50 -4.74
N ALA A 107 7.64 -11.89 -3.53
CA ALA A 107 7.29 -13.19 -2.95
C ALA A 107 5.79 -13.33 -2.70
N GLU A 108 5.14 -12.29 -2.16
CA GLU A 108 3.69 -12.28 -1.95
C GLU A 108 2.93 -12.33 -3.28
N ASN A 109 3.34 -11.57 -4.28
CA ASN A 109 2.73 -11.60 -5.60
C ASN A 109 2.88 -12.96 -6.30
N ALA A 110 4.01 -13.65 -6.12
CA ALA A 110 4.20 -15.00 -6.66
C ALA A 110 3.21 -15.97 -6.02
N LYS A 111 3.05 -15.92 -4.69
CA LYS A 111 2.10 -16.77 -3.96
C LYS A 111 0.65 -16.49 -4.35
N LEU A 112 0.26 -15.22 -4.42
CA LEU A 112 -1.10 -14.84 -4.83
C LEU A 112 -1.44 -15.31 -6.25
N LYS A 113 -0.48 -15.27 -7.18
CA LYS A 113 -0.67 -15.81 -8.54
C LYS A 113 -0.92 -17.32 -8.52
N GLU A 114 -0.18 -18.07 -7.71
CA GLU A 114 -0.38 -19.51 -7.54
C GLU A 114 -1.76 -19.84 -6.94
N ASP A 115 -2.17 -19.10 -5.92
CA ASP A 115 -3.49 -19.24 -5.30
C ASP A 115 -4.62 -18.96 -6.30
N ILE A 116 -4.49 -17.92 -7.14
CA ILE A 116 -5.48 -17.60 -8.18
C ILE A 116 -5.63 -18.76 -9.18
N VAL A 117 -4.52 -19.32 -9.66
CA VAL A 117 -4.55 -20.44 -10.62
C VAL A 117 -5.22 -21.67 -9.98
N THR A 118 -4.90 -21.95 -8.72
CA THR A 118 -5.50 -23.06 -7.97
C THR A 118 -7.01 -22.87 -7.80
N ILE A 119 -7.44 -21.68 -7.39
CA ILE A 119 -8.86 -21.33 -7.22
C ILE A 119 -9.61 -21.43 -8.56
N GLN A 120 -9.01 -20.95 -9.65
CA GLN A 120 -9.60 -21.05 -10.99
C GLN A 120 -9.80 -22.51 -11.41
N LYS A 121 -8.79 -23.36 -11.24
CA LYS A 121 -8.88 -24.79 -11.57
C LYS A 121 -9.98 -25.49 -10.76
N VAL A 122 -10.02 -25.28 -9.45
CA VAL A 122 -11.07 -25.85 -8.57
C VAL A 122 -12.45 -25.34 -8.96
N LYS A 123 -12.58 -24.07 -9.34
CA LYS A 123 -13.85 -23.49 -9.80
C LYS A 123 -14.30 -24.11 -11.12
N GLU A 124 -13.41 -24.29 -12.09
CA GLU A 124 -13.73 -24.92 -13.38
C GLU A 124 -14.15 -26.38 -13.21
N GLU A 125 -13.45 -27.14 -12.37
CA GLU A 125 -13.81 -28.53 -12.04
C GLU A 125 -15.21 -28.59 -11.41
N LYS A 126 -15.50 -27.71 -10.44
CA LYS A 126 -16.83 -27.61 -9.83
C LYS A 126 -17.92 -27.20 -10.82
N VAL A 127 -17.63 -26.29 -11.74
CA VAL A 127 -18.60 -25.88 -12.78
C VAL A 127 -18.90 -27.06 -13.72
N LYS A 128 -17.89 -27.85 -14.11
CA LYS A 128 -18.08 -29.05 -14.94
C LYS A 128 -18.88 -30.13 -14.23
N GLU A 129 -18.66 -30.33 -12.93
CA GLU A 129 -19.42 -31.30 -12.13
C GLU A 129 -20.90 -30.90 -12.02
N VAL A 130 -21.18 -29.62 -11.73
CA VAL A 130 -22.55 -29.12 -11.66
C VAL A 130 -23.23 -29.16 -13.04
N SER A 131 -22.53 -28.78 -14.12
CA SER A 131 -23.09 -28.84 -15.47
C SER A 131 -23.39 -30.28 -15.90
N GLY A 132 -22.53 -31.25 -15.57
CA GLY A 132 -22.78 -32.66 -15.85
C GLY A 132 -23.98 -33.21 -15.08
N THR A 133 -24.14 -32.82 -13.81
CA THR A 133 -25.30 -33.20 -13.00
C THR A 133 -26.59 -32.60 -13.57
N TYR A 134 -26.56 -31.33 -14.01
CA TYR A 134 -27.69 -30.66 -14.67
C TYR A 134 -28.10 -31.39 -15.96
N GLU A 135 -27.15 -31.71 -16.84
CA GLU A 135 -27.40 -32.44 -18.09
C GLU A 135 -27.99 -33.83 -17.85
N GLN A 136 -27.48 -34.57 -16.86
CA GLN A 136 -28.02 -35.88 -16.50
C GLN A 136 -29.45 -35.81 -15.98
N LEU A 137 -29.78 -34.82 -15.14
CA LEU A 137 -31.16 -34.64 -14.67
C LEU A 137 -32.09 -34.25 -15.82
N LEU A 138 -31.65 -33.38 -16.74
CA LEU A 138 -32.44 -33.02 -17.92
C LEU A 138 -32.78 -34.25 -18.77
N GLU A 139 -31.81 -35.14 -18.99
CA GLU A 139 -32.03 -36.35 -19.78
C GLU A 139 -32.94 -37.35 -19.04
N ASN A 140 -32.69 -37.59 -17.76
CA ASN A 140 -33.48 -38.53 -16.94
C ASN A 140 -34.94 -38.09 -16.75
N MET A 141 -35.19 -36.78 -16.75
CA MET A 141 -36.52 -36.20 -16.49
C MET A 141 -37.16 -35.56 -17.73
N LYS A 142 -36.62 -35.84 -18.92
CA LYS A 142 -37.05 -35.23 -20.19
C LYS A 142 -38.56 -35.37 -20.44
N SER A 143 -39.13 -36.53 -20.11
CA SER A 143 -40.57 -36.78 -20.30
C SER A 143 -41.42 -35.94 -19.33
N GLU A 144 -41.02 -35.88 -18.07
CA GLU A 144 -41.71 -35.11 -17.02
C GLU A 144 -41.63 -33.60 -17.30
N ILE A 145 -40.48 -33.12 -17.78
CA ILE A 145 -40.30 -31.72 -18.20
C ILE A 145 -41.24 -31.40 -19.37
N ALA A 146 -41.32 -32.27 -20.38
CA ALA A 146 -42.22 -32.09 -21.52
C ALA A 146 -43.71 -32.10 -21.11
N GLN A 147 -44.05 -32.85 -20.06
CA GLN A 147 -45.40 -32.87 -19.46
C GLN A 147 -45.67 -31.69 -18.51
N GLY A 148 -44.69 -30.81 -18.28
CA GLY A 148 -44.79 -29.68 -17.35
C GLY A 148 -44.80 -30.08 -15.87
N GLN A 149 -44.42 -31.32 -15.56
CA GLN A 149 -44.44 -31.86 -14.20
C GLN A 149 -43.22 -31.46 -13.37
N VAL A 150 -42.10 -31.23 -14.05
CA VAL A 150 -40.81 -30.94 -13.44
C VAL A 150 -40.18 -29.76 -14.16
N THR A 151 -39.54 -28.88 -13.40
CA THR A 151 -38.66 -27.85 -13.95
C THR A 151 -37.30 -27.94 -13.28
N ILE A 152 -36.23 -27.75 -14.06
CA ILE A 152 -34.85 -27.79 -13.58
C ILE A 152 -34.20 -26.46 -13.90
N SER A 153 -33.51 -25.87 -12.92
CA SER A 153 -32.81 -24.61 -13.09
C SER A 153 -31.47 -24.63 -12.36
N GLU A 154 -30.49 -23.96 -12.95
CA GLU A 154 -29.19 -23.73 -12.34
C GLU A 154 -28.96 -22.22 -12.21
N LEU A 155 -28.76 -21.74 -10.99
CA LEU A 155 -28.46 -20.34 -10.74
C LEU A 155 -27.32 -20.21 -9.73
N LYS A 156 -26.20 -19.58 -10.14
CA LYS A 156 -25.02 -19.36 -9.29
C LYS A 156 -24.49 -20.66 -8.64
N GLY A 157 -24.50 -21.77 -9.37
CA GLY A 157 -24.07 -23.09 -8.87
C GLY A 157 -25.05 -23.77 -7.92
N LYS A 158 -26.26 -23.20 -7.74
CA LYS A 158 -27.40 -23.85 -7.06
C LYS A 158 -28.26 -24.54 -8.12
N LEU A 159 -28.20 -25.87 -8.16
CA LEU A 159 -29.07 -26.68 -9.01
C LEU A 159 -30.38 -26.97 -8.25
N THR A 160 -31.52 -26.66 -8.85
CA THR A 160 -32.85 -26.81 -8.25
C THR A 160 -33.78 -27.57 -9.18
N VAL A 161 -34.34 -28.66 -8.70
CA VAL A 161 -35.44 -29.41 -9.34
C VAL A 161 -36.73 -29.07 -8.62
N ASN A 162 -37.70 -28.55 -9.35
CA ASN A 162 -38.96 -28.08 -8.81
C ASN A 162 -40.11 -28.92 -9.37
N MET A 163 -40.96 -29.40 -8.46
CA MET A 163 -42.08 -30.30 -8.75
C MET A 163 -43.35 -29.79 -8.09
N GLU A 164 -44.44 -29.68 -8.84
CA GLU A 164 -45.73 -29.29 -8.26
C GLU A 164 -46.23 -30.34 -7.26
N ALA A 165 -46.78 -29.88 -6.14
CA ALA A 165 -47.23 -30.74 -5.06
C ALA A 165 -48.36 -31.68 -5.50
N ALA A 166 -49.18 -31.31 -6.49
CA ALA A 166 -50.27 -32.16 -7.01
C ALA A 166 -49.77 -33.44 -7.70
N ILE A 167 -48.51 -33.44 -8.13
CA ILE A 167 -47.85 -34.60 -8.75
C ILE A 167 -47.32 -35.54 -7.66
N LEU A 168 -46.90 -34.99 -6.53
CA LEU A 168 -46.31 -35.74 -5.43
C LEU A 168 -47.33 -36.21 -4.38
N PHE A 169 -48.42 -35.46 -4.19
CA PHE A 169 -49.35 -35.65 -3.09
C PHE A 169 -50.80 -35.48 -3.54
N ASP A 170 -51.71 -36.17 -2.86
CA ASP A 170 -53.14 -35.83 -2.94
C ASP A 170 -53.41 -34.50 -2.20
N SER A 171 -54.57 -33.89 -2.51
CA SER A 171 -55.02 -32.68 -1.83
C SER A 171 -55.08 -32.89 -0.32
N GLY A 172 -54.45 -31.98 0.43
CA GLY A 172 -54.35 -32.05 1.90
C GLY A 172 -53.47 -33.16 2.47
N LYS A 173 -52.87 -34.03 1.65
CA LYS A 173 -51.99 -35.10 2.17
C LYS A 173 -50.52 -34.71 2.10
N ALA A 174 -49.73 -35.35 2.96
CA ALA A 174 -48.27 -35.26 2.96
C ALA A 174 -47.58 -36.56 2.55
N ASP A 175 -48.30 -37.68 2.44
CA ASP A 175 -47.74 -38.94 1.97
C ASP A 175 -47.53 -38.91 0.45
N VAL A 176 -46.34 -39.29 0.00
CA VAL A 176 -45.99 -39.31 -1.42
C VAL A 176 -46.82 -40.40 -2.12
N LYS A 177 -47.59 -40.03 -3.13
CA LYS A 177 -48.42 -40.99 -3.90
C LYS A 177 -47.56 -41.81 -4.88
N PRO A 178 -48.05 -42.95 -5.40
CA PRO A 178 -47.29 -43.81 -6.31
C PRO A 178 -46.72 -43.09 -7.54
N ASP A 179 -47.48 -42.20 -8.17
CA ASP A 179 -47.00 -41.43 -9.32
C ASP A 179 -45.83 -40.51 -8.94
N GLY A 180 -45.90 -39.90 -7.75
CA GLY A 180 -44.83 -39.06 -7.22
C GLY A 180 -43.57 -39.86 -6.92
N ILE A 181 -43.73 -41.06 -6.35
CA ILE A 181 -42.63 -42.01 -6.13
C ILE A 181 -41.94 -42.35 -7.45
N ALA A 182 -42.69 -42.64 -8.51
CA ALA A 182 -42.14 -42.97 -9.81
C ALA A 182 -41.28 -41.83 -10.38
N ILE A 183 -41.70 -40.57 -10.22
CA ILE A 183 -40.93 -39.42 -10.70
C ILE A 183 -39.70 -39.18 -9.83
N LEU A 184 -39.84 -39.22 -8.50
CA LEU A 184 -38.70 -39.09 -7.59
C LEU A 184 -37.66 -40.21 -7.80
N HIS A 185 -38.09 -41.40 -8.22
CA HIS A 185 -37.18 -42.51 -8.51
C HIS A 185 -36.21 -42.19 -9.67
N LYS A 186 -36.66 -41.42 -10.68
CA LYS A 186 -35.85 -41.09 -11.87
C LYS A 186 -34.62 -40.23 -11.58
N MET A 187 -34.62 -39.50 -10.46
CA MET A 187 -33.49 -38.65 -10.07
C MET A 187 -32.57 -39.31 -9.02
N ILE A 188 -32.92 -40.49 -8.49
CA ILE A 188 -32.15 -41.13 -7.41
C ILE A 188 -30.70 -41.39 -7.80
N ASP A 189 -30.46 -41.98 -8.97
CA ASP A 189 -29.10 -42.33 -9.38
C ASP A 189 -28.25 -41.09 -9.62
N THR A 190 -28.83 -40.04 -10.21
CA THR A 190 -28.15 -38.75 -10.37
C THR A 190 -27.84 -38.11 -9.01
N LEU A 191 -28.79 -38.10 -8.07
CA LEU A 191 -28.59 -37.56 -6.73
C LEU A 191 -27.54 -38.35 -5.93
N LYS A 192 -27.47 -39.67 -6.09
CA LYS A 192 -26.45 -40.52 -5.45
C LYS A 192 -25.04 -40.27 -5.99
N ALA A 193 -24.93 -39.88 -7.26
CA ALA A 193 -23.66 -39.56 -7.89
C ALA A 193 -23.06 -38.23 -7.38
N VAL A 194 -23.88 -37.34 -6.82
CA VAL A 194 -23.42 -36.06 -6.26
C VAL A 194 -22.61 -36.30 -4.97
N LYS A 195 -21.32 -35.96 -4.98
CA LYS A 195 -20.40 -36.18 -3.85
C LYS A 195 -20.03 -34.90 -3.11
N ASP A 196 -20.11 -33.74 -3.74
CA ASP A 196 -19.60 -32.47 -3.21
C ASP A 196 -20.69 -31.54 -2.63
N LYS A 197 -21.98 -31.90 -2.77
CA LYS A 197 -23.13 -31.13 -2.27
C LYS A 197 -23.91 -31.84 -1.18
N ALA A 198 -24.69 -31.05 -0.44
CA ALA A 198 -25.83 -31.53 0.33
C ALA A 198 -27.11 -31.36 -0.50
N ILE A 199 -28.10 -32.20 -0.23
CA ILE A 199 -29.41 -32.19 -0.89
C ILE A 199 -30.42 -31.65 0.12
N ARG A 200 -31.02 -30.50 -0.21
CA ARG A 200 -32.06 -29.88 0.59
C ARG A 200 -33.41 -29.97 -0.09
N ILE A 201 -34.39 -30.49 0.64
CA ILE A 201 -35.77 -30.63 0.20
C ILE A 201 -36.56 -29.49 0.83
N GLU A 202 -37.08 -28.58 0.01
CA GLU A 202 -37.81 -27.39 0.44
C GLU A 202 -39.31 -27.56 0.13
N GLY A 203 -40.15 -27.45 1.17
CA GLY A 203 -41.60 -27.49 1.06
C GLY A 203 -42.22 -26.10 0.98
N HIS A 204 -43.12 -25.91 0.02
CA HIS A 204 -43.85 -24.65 -0.17
C HIS A 204 -45.36 -24.86 -0.35
N THR A 205 -46.14 -23.87 0.07
CA THR A 205 -47.58 -23.81 -0.16
C THR A 205 -47.96 -22.55 -0.94
N ASP A 206 -49.21 -22.46 -1.36
CA ASP A 206 -49.83 -21.18 -1.70
C ASP A 206 -50.29 -20.45 -0.43
N ASN A 207 -50.99 -19.33 -0.61
CA ASN A 207 -51.54 -18.53 0.47
C ASN A 207 -52.93 -18.96 0.96
N VAL A 208 -53.42 -20.13 0.54
CA VAL A 208 -54.72 -20.61 0.99
C VAL A 208 -54.53 -21.27 2.35
N GLN A 209 -55.21 -20.75 3.36
CA GLN A 209 -55.11 -21.27 4.71
C GLN A 209 -55.72 -22.67 4.82
N ILE A 210 -55.10 -23.51 5.65
CA ILE A 210 -55.63 -24.82 6.01
C ILE A 210 -56.90 -24.63 6.83
N THR A 211 -57.99 -25.31 6.44
CA THR A 211 -59.30 -25.21 7.09
C THR A 211 -59.94 -26.60 7.27
N GLY A 212 -61.02 -26.64 8.04
CA GLY A 212 -61.84 -27.85 8.21
C GLY A 212 -61.13 -28.97 8.98
N ALA A 213 -61.34 -30.22 8.58
CA ALA A 213 -60.74 -31.38 9.26
C ALA A 213 -59.21 -31.42 9.16
N LEU A 214 -58.63 -30.76 8.17
CA LEU A 214 -57.19 -30.78 7.92
C LEU A 214 -56.39 -30.04 8.99
N THR A 215 -56.99 -29.05 9.66
CA THR A 215 -56.34 -28.30 10.76
C THR A 215 -56.00 -29.18 11.96
N LYS A 216 -56.68 -30.32 12.12
CA LYS A 216 -56.38 -31.30 13.16
C LYS A 216 -55.06 -32.04 12.90
N GLN A 217 -54.64 -32.11 11.64
CA GLN A 217 -53.41 -32.81 11.23
C GLN A 217 -52.28 -31.82 10.94
N PHE A 218 -52.58 -30.70 10.29
CA PHE A 218 -51.63 -29.64 9.99
C PHE A 218 -52.24 -28.31 10.42
N ALA A 219 -51.74 -27.73 11.50
CA ALA A 219 -52.30 -26.50 12.08
C ALA A 219 -52.25 -25.34 11.07
N THR A 220 -51.14 -25.22 10.33
CA THR A 220 -50.90 -24.19 9.32
C THR A 220 -50.15 -24.76 8.11
N ASN A 221 -49.95 -23.91 7.11
CA ASN A 221 -49.12 -24.22 5.95
C ASN A 221 -47.66 -24.55 6.30
N TRP A 222 -47.16 -24.16 7.47
CA TRP A 222 -45.85 -24.58 7.96
C TRP A 222 -45.80 -26.09 8.19
N GLU A 223 -46.75 -26.64 8.94
CA GLU A 223 -46.78 -28.07 9.26
C GLU A 223 -46.97 -28.91 7.99
N LEU A 224 -47.84 -28.47 7.06
CA LEU A 224 -48.06 -29.19 5.81
C LEU A 224 -46.82 -29.19 4.91
N SER A 225 -46.18 -28.03 4.74
CA SER A 225 -44.95 -27.94 3.92
C SER A 225 -43.79 -28.71 4.55
N ALA A 226 -43.62 -28.63 5.88
CA ALA A 226 -42.61 -29.40 6.60
C ALA A 226 -42.85 -30.91 6.47
N ALA A 227 -44.07 -31.38 6.69
CA ALA A 227 -44.40 -32.80 6.60
C ALA A 227 -44.12 -33.36 5.19
N ARG A 228 -44.47 -32.62 4.14
CA ARG A 228 -44.19 -33.00 2.75
C ARG A 228 -42.69 -33.08 2.46
N ALA A 229 -41.93 -32.06 2.87
CA ALA A 229 -40.48 -32.05 2.70
C ALA A 229 -39.81 -33.22 3.43
N ILE A 230 -40.23 -33.50 4.67
CA ILE A 230 -39.72 -34.63 5.47
C ILE A 230 -40.08 -35.97 4.80
N ASN A 231 -41.30 -36.14 4.29
CA ASN A 231 -41.70 -37.39 3.67
C ASN A 231 -40.92 -37.68 2.36
N VAL A 232 -40.66 -36.65 1.55
CA VAL A 232 -39.76 -36.78 0.39
C VAL A 232 -38.34 -37.12 0.86
N THR A 233 -37.84 -36.46 1.90
CA THR A 233 -36.51 -36.74 2.47
C THR A 233 -36.38 -38.19 2.94
N LYS A 234 -37.38 -38.70 3.67
CA LYS A 234 -37.43 -40.11 4.11
C LYS A 234 -37.48 -41.07 2.93
N TYR A 235 -38.22 -40.74 1.88
CA TYR A 235 -38.23 -41.55 0.66
C TYR A 235 -36.83 -41.60 0.02
N LEU A 236 -36.16 -40.46 -0.15
CA LEU A 236 -34.80 -40.40 -0.70
C LEU A 236 -33.80 -41.22 0.14
N GLN A 237 -33.89 -41.13 1.47
CA GLN A 237 -33.12 -41.96 2.39
C GLN A 237 -33.38 -43.45 2.18
N GLN A 238 -34.64 -43.87 2.07
CA GLN A 238 -35.02 -45.27 1.82
C GLN A 238 -34.49 -45.79 0.49
N GLN A 239 -34.36 -44.92 -0.52
CA GLN A 239 -33.73 -45.27 -1.80
C GLN A 239 -32.20 -45.36 -1.72
N GLY A 240 -31.60 -45.13 -0.55
CA GLY A 240 -30.17 -45.30 -0.30
C GLY A 240 -29.33 -44.03 -0.48
N ILE A 241 -29.94 -42.85 -0.44
CA ILE A 241 -29.20 -41.59 -0.32
C ILE A 241 -28.75 -41.42 1.14
N ASP A 242 -27.49 -41.04 1.34
CA ASP A 242 -26.89 -40.87 2.67
C ASP A 242 -27.66 -39.81 3.48
N PRO A 243 -28.25 -40.15 4.64
CA PRO A 243 -28.97 -39.19 5.46
C PRO A 243 -28.10 -38.04 5.96
N ALA A 244 -26.77 -38.20 6.04
CA ALA A 244 -25.87 -37.12 6.46
C ALA A 244 -25.80 -35.94 5.47
N ILE A 245 -26.20 -36.16 4.21
CA ILE A 245 -26.26 -35.10 3.19
C ILE A 245 -27.68 -34.63 2.90
N LEU A 246 -28.68 -35.17 3.61
CA LEU A 246 -30.09 -34.83 3.41
C LEU A 246 -30.56 -33.80 4.45
N SER A 247 -31.29 -32.79 4.00
CA SER A 247 -31.98 -31.84 4.90
C SER A 247 -33.37 -31.51 4.38
N ALA A 248 -34.31 -31.27 5.29
CA ALA A 248 -35.66 -30.81 4.97
C ALA A 248 -35.87 -29.39 5.51
N ALA A 249 -36.40 -28.50 4.69
CA ALA A 249 -36.79 -27.15 5.07
C ALA A 249 -38.25 -26.89 4.66
N ALA A 250 -38.94 -26.08 5.45
CA ALA A 250 -40.27 -25.60 5.14
C ALA A 250 -40.20 -24.09 4.95
N PHE A 251 -40.98 -23.56 4.00
CA PHE A 251 -41.09 -22.11 3.80
C PHE A 251 -42.54 -21.63 3.78
N SER A 252 -43.52 -22.54 3.95
CA SER A 252 -44.94 -22.19 3.92
C SER A 252 -45.26 -21.38 2.64
N GLU A 253 -46.08 -20.35 2.76
CA GLU A 253 -46.48 -19.43 1.69
C GLU A 253 -45.47 -18.31 1.39
N TYR A 254 -44.41 -18.15 2.21
CA TYR A 254 -43.57 -16.96 2.26
C TYR A 254 -42.45 -16.91 1.20
N LYS A 255 -42.38 -17.91 0.32
CA LYS A 255 -41.50 -17.93 -0.85
C LYS A 255 -42.29 -18.27 -2.12
N PRO A 256 -43.21 -17.40 -2.56
CA PRO A 256 -43.97 -17.62 -3.79
C PRO A 256 -43.05 -17.44 -5.01
N VAL A 257 -43.27 -18.28 -6.03
CA VAL A 257 -42.62 -18.21 -7.35
C VAL A 257 -43.57 -17.71 -8.44
N ALA A 258 -44.86 -17.58 -8.11
CA ALA A 258 -45.90 -17.06 -8.98
C ALA A 258 -46.97 -16.30 -8.18
N ASP A 259 -47.84 -15.58 -8.90
CA ASP A 259 -48.90 -14.79 -8.27
C ASP A 259 -49.98 -15.67 -7.62
N ASN A 260 -50.17 -15.51 -6.30
CA ASN A 260 -51.18 -16.22 -5.52
C ASN A 260 -52.63 -15.80 -5.84
N SER A 261 -52.85 -14.71 -6.58
CA SER A 261 -54.18 -14.29 -7.00
C SER A 261 -54.82 -15.26 -8.01
N THR A 262 -53.98 -15.92 -8.83
CA THR A 262 -54.42 -16.83 -9.90
C THR A 262 -54.40 -18.30 -9.47
N LYS A 263 -55.26 -19.14 -10.06
CA LYS A 263 -55.28 -20.58 -9.74
C LYS A 263 -53.98 -21.25 -10.19
N GLU A 264 -53.47 -20.82 -11.33
CA GLU A 264 -52.25 -21.28 -11.98
C GLU A 264 -51.03 -20.90 -11.14
N GLY A 265 -50.95 -19.66 -10.66
CA GLY A 265 -49.86 -19.24 -9.79
C GLY A 265 -49.88 -19.92 -8.43
N ARG A 266 -51.06 -20.15 -7.84
CA ARG A 266 -51.18 -20.98 -6.63
C ARG A 266 -50.70 -22.42 -6.86
N ALA A 267 -51.01 -23.02 -8.01
CA ALA A 267 -50.52 -24.36 -8.35
C ALA A 267 -48.98 -24.41 -8.39
N LYS A 268 -48.35 -23.42 -9.03
CA LYS A 268 -46.87 -23.29 -9.06
C LYS A 268 -46.27 -23.04 -7.67
N ASN A 269 -46.96 -22.32 -6.79
CA ASN A 269 -46.47 -22.06 -5.43
C ASN A 269 -46.51 -23.30 -4.53
N ARG A 270 -47.53 -24.16 -4.69
CA ARG A 270 -47.61 -25.46 -4.01
C ARG A 270 -46.62 -26.43 -4.66
N ARG A 271 -45.39 -26.50 -4.16
CA ARG A 271 -44.32 -27.29 -4.78
C ARG A 271 -43.34 -27.87 -3.76
N ILE A 272 -42.55 -28.83 -4.22
CA ILE A 272 -41.32 -29.28 -3.58
C ILE A 272 -40.15 -28.85 -4.45
N GLU A 273 -39.14 -28.25 -3.83
CA GLU A 273 -37.84 -28.01 -4.47
C GLU A 273 -36.81 -28.97 -3.89
N ILE A 274 -36.11 -29.69 -4.76
CA ILE A 274 -34.93 -30.47 -4.39
C ILE A 274 -33.72 -29.70 -4.90
N THR A 275 -32.94 -29.20 -3.95
CA THR A 275 -31.81 -28.31 -4.22
C THR A 275 -30.49 -28.98 -3.87
N LEU A 276 -29.50 -28.85 -4.74
CA LEU A 276 -28.10 -29.11 -4.39
C LEU A 276 -27.45 -27.84 -3.82
N VAL A 277 -27.04 -27.89 -2.55
CA VAL A 277 -26.38 -26.79 -1.83
C VAL A 277 -24.97 -27.17 -1.41
N ALA A 278 -24.13 -26.16 -1.11
CA ALA A 278 -22.85 -26.43 -0.48
C ALA A 278 -23.05 -27.21 0.83
N LYS A 279 -22.15 -28.16 1.13
CA LYS A 279 -22.11 -28.84 2.43
C LYS A 279 -21.79 -27.81 3.51
N ASP A 280 -22.44 -27.94 4.67
CA ASP A 280 -22.18 -27.13 5.86
C ASP A 280 -20.80 -27.44 6.47
#